data_AF-A0A7S2SCW4-F1
#
_entry.id   AF-A0A7S2SCW4-F1
#
_cell.length_a   1.000
_cell.length_b   1.000
_cell.length_c   1.000
_cell.angle_alpha   90.00
_cell.angle_beta   90.00
_cell.angle_gamma   90.00
#
_symmetry.space_group_name_H-M   'P 1'
#
loop_
_entity.id
_entity.type
_entity.pdbx_description
1 polymer ?
#
loop_
_entity_poly.entity_id
_entity_poly.type
_entity_poly.pdbx_seq_one_letter_code
_entity_poly.pdbx_strand_id
1 'polypeptide(L)'
;TCDTVITDGLDILVENLSEAANQVQMGTDACFLLRDLRTFMKDELDVDVSDRRLVKASRLLKISAASHGRKQVDQLDCLLLQHIAWRLPEQRIAVREWLWNHLTPGVQDKLSPRTAVSQFRFILNGLRREAMETVRMTSGDITGSSGARPSDVAMIDSI
;
A
#
# COMPACT_ATOMS: atom_id res chain seq x y z
N THR A 1 9.65 0.24 46.44
CA THR A 1 8.59 1.17 46.84
C THR A 1 8.13 1.90 45.60
N CYS A 2 7.26 1.27 44.80
CA CYS A 2 6.70 1.84 43.57
C CYS A 2 5.20 1.56 43.54
N ASP A 3 4.51 1.92 44.62
CA ASP A 3 3.05 2.02 44.64
C ASP A 3 2.69 3.49 44.39
N THR A 4 3.08 4.01 43.23
CA THR A 4 2.50 5.26 42.75
C THR A 4 1.07 4.97 42.35
N VAL A 5 0.17 5.77 42.90
CA VAL A 5 -1.27 5.86 42.65
C VAL A 5 -1.54 5.98 41.14
N ILE A 6 -1.57 4.85 40.41
CA ILE A 6 -1.94 4.80 38.97
C ILE A 6 -3.45 5.07 38.80
N THR A 7 -4.22 4.97 39.88
CA THR A 7 -5.69 4.95 39.85
C THR A 7 -6.34 6.32 39.94
N ASP A 8 -5.68 7.36 40.47
CA ASP A 8 -6.31 8.68 40.55
C ASP A 8 -6.41 9.31 39.15
N GLY A 9 -7.63 9.46 38.67
CA GLY A 9 -7.94 10.09 37.38
C GLY A 9 -7.87 9.16 36.16
N LEU A 10 -7.61 7.85 36.32
CA LEU A 10 -7.62 6.90 35.20
C LEU A 10 -9.01 6.82 34.55
N ASP A 11 -10.07 6.82 35.35
CA ASP A 11 -11.45 6.76 34.85
C ASP A 11 -11.77 7.98 33.96
N ILE A 12 -11.37 9.17 34.40
CA ILE A 12 -11.54 10.42 33.64
C ILE A 12 -10.75 10.36 32.33
N LEU A 13 -9.52 9.84 32.35
CA LEU A 13 -8.68 9.71 31.15
C LEU A 13 -9.27 8.70 30.16
N VAL A 14 -9.77 7.56 30.64
CA VAL A 14 -10.43 6.54 29.82
C VAL A 14 -11.70 7.11 29.21
N GLU A 15 -12.49 7.88 29.96
CA GLU A 15 -13.70 8.53 29.47
C GLU A 15 -13.37 9.55 28.37
N ASN A 16 -12.42 10.46 28.62
CA ASN A 16 -11.95 11.44 27.63
C ASN A 16 -11.42 10.76 26.35
N LEU A 17 -10.65 9.68 26.48
CA LEU A 17 -10.11 8.96 25.32
C LEU A 17 -11.21 8.22 24.55
N SER A 18 -12.19 7.66 25.27
CA SER A 18 -13.36 7.00 24.68
C SER A 18 -14.21 8.00 23.87
N GLU A 19 -14.41 9.20 24.40
CA GLU A 19 -15.07 10.30 23.67
C GLU A 19 -14.29 10.74 22.44
N ALA A 20 -12.97 10.95 22.58
CA ALA A 20 -12.10 11.29 21.46
C ALA A 20 -12.15 10.22 20.36
N ALA A 21 -12.13 8.94 20.73
CA ALA A 21 -12.23 7.82 19.79
C ALA A 21 -13.57 7.76 19.03
N ASN A 22 -14.68 8.22 19.64
CA ASN A 22 -15.97 8.28 18.96
C ASN A 22 -15.97 9.31 17.81
N GLN A 23 -15.16 10.38 17.93
CA GLN A 23 -15.01 11.41 16.89
C GLN A 23 -14.07 10.99 15.75
N VAL A 24 -13.28 9.93 15.95
CA VAL A 24 -12.36 9.43 14.92
C VAL A 24 -13.12 8.74 13.80
N GLN A 25 -12.84 9.17 12.57
CA GLN A 25 -13.37 8.58 11.36
C GLN A 25 -12.55 7.39 10.90
N MET A 26 -13.24 6.41 10.33
CA MET A 26 -12.61 5.22 9.78
C MET A 26 -12.19 5.51 8.34
N GLY A 27 -10.90 5.38 8.03
CA GLY A 27 -10.40 5.51 6.66
C GLY A 27 -10.95 4.40 5.75
N THR A 28 -11.24 4.73 4.49
CA THR A 28 -11.79 3.78 3.51
C THR A 28 -10.89 2.57 3.31
N ASP A 29 -9.57 2.79 3.23
CA ASP A 29 -8.58 1.73 3.04
C ASP A 29 -8.58 0.74 4.21
N ALA A 30 -8.71 1.24 5.43
CA ALA A 30 -8.76 0.41 6.62
C ALA A 30 -10.07 -0.39 6.70
N CYS A 31 -11.19 0.15 6.18
CA CYS A 31 -12.43 -0.61 6.00
C CYS A 31 -12.28 -1.75 4.98
N PHE A 32 -11.63 -1.48 3.84
CA PHE A 32 -11.34 -2.51 2.84
C PHE A 32 -10.42 -3.59 3.41
N LEU A 33 -9.36 -3.20 4.11
CA LEU A 33 -8.43 -4.13 4.74
C LEU A 33 -9.11 -5.02 5.78
N LEU A 34 -10.03 -4.48 6.60
CA LEU A 34 -10.81 -5.27 7.56
C LEU A 34 -11.73 -6.29 6.87
N ARG A 35 -12.36 -5.91 5.77
CA ARG A 35 -13.18 -6.80 4.96
C ARG A 35 -12.32 -7.92 4.35
N ASP A 36 -11.19 -7.56 3.76
CA ASP A 36 -10.32 -8.52 3.08
C ASP A 36 -9.67 -9.47 4.10
N LEU A 37 -9.35 -8.98 5.30
CA LEU A 37 -8.88 -9.79 6.42
C LEU A 37 -9.95 -10.81 6.84
N ARG A 38 -11.22 -10.40 6.93
CA ARG A 38 -12.32 -11.32 7.26
C ARG A 38 -12.41 -12.46 6.24
N THR A 39 -12.32 -12.14 4.96
CA THR A 39 -12.34 -13.13 3.87
C THR A 39 -11.14 -14.06 3.98
N PHE A 40 -9.92 -13.53 4.15
CA PHE A 40 -8.71 -14.33 4.34
C PHE A 40 -8.81 -15.29 5.53
N MET A 41 -9.30 -14.80 6.67
CA MET A 41 -9.44 -15.63 7.86
C MET A 41 -10.43 -16.78 7.68
N LYS A 42 -11.50 -16.54 6.92
CA LYS A 42 -12.49 -17.56 6.61
C LYS A 42 -11.93 -18.60 5.62
N ASP A 43 -11.30 -18.14 4.54
CA ASP A 43 -10.93 -19.00 3.41
C ASP A 43 -9.64 -19.79 3.69
N GLU A 44 -8.64 -19.19 4.33
CA GLU A 44 -7.30 -19.79 4.50
C GLU A 44 -7.10 -20.42 5.89
N LEU A 45 -7.77 -19.90 6.92
CA LEU A 45 -7.57 -20.32 8.32
C LEU A 45 -8.77 -21.04 8.92
N ASP A 46 -9.89 -21.15 8.20
CA ASP A 46 -11.18 -21.69 8.67
C ASP A 46 -11.64 -21.05 10.00
N VAL A 47 -11.38 -19.74 10.14
CA VAL A 47 -11.80 -18.97 11.33
C VAL A 47 -12.87 -17.97 10.94
N ASP A 48 -14.08 -18.18 11.46
CA ASP A 48 -15.13 -17.20 11.32
C ASP A 48 -14.92 -16.00 12.26
N VAL A 49 -14.82 -14.81 11.66
CA VAL A 49 -14.66 -13.54 12.37
C VAL A 49 -16.04 -12.89 12.50
N SER A 50 -16.63 -12.98 13.69
CA SER A 50 -17.92 -12.36 13.99
C SER A 50 -17.89 -10.83 13.82
N ASP A 51 -19.04 -10.26 13.45
CA ASP A 51 -19.22 -8.80 13.34
C ASP A 51 -18.88 -8.10 14.68
N ARG A 52 -19.23 -8.72 15.81
CA ARG A 52 -18.84 -8.23 17.15
C ARG A 52 -17.33 -8.06 17.29
N ARG A 53 -16.52 -9.00 16.77
CA ARG A 53 -15.05 -8.89 16.81
C ARG A 53 -14.57 -7.76 15.92
N LEU A 54 -15.16 -7.59 14.73
CA LEU A 54 -14.83 -6.49 13.81
C LEU A 54 -15.17 -5.11 14.39
N VAL A 55 -16.32 -4.97 15.08
CA VAL A 55 -16.70 -3.72 15.76
C VAL A 55 -15.75 -3.40 16.91
N LYS A 56 -15.28 -4.42 17.66
CA LYS A 56 -14.27 -4.20 18.70
C LYS A 56 -12.90 -3.85 18.12
N ALA A 57 -12.51 -4.50 17.02
CA ALA A 57 -11.29 -4.19 16.30
C ALA A 57 -11.33 -2.74 15.79
N SER A 58 -12.41 -2.32 15.14
CA SER A 58 -12.54 -0.93 14.65
C SER A 58 -12.50 0.09 15.79
N ARG A 59 -13.12 -0.21 16.94
CA ARG A 59 -13.00 0.65 18.13
C ARG A 59 -11.56 0.73 18.65
N LEU A 60 -10.82 -0.36 18.68
CA LEU A 60 -9.41 -0.37 19.06
C LEU A 60 -8.58 0.52 18.12
N LEU A 61 -8.80 0.41 16.81
CA LEU A 61 -8.09 1.23 15.81
C LEU A 61 -8.40 2.74 16.00
N LYS A 62 -9.65 3.08 16.28
CA LYS A 62 -10.05 4.46 16.60
C LYS A 62 -9.40 4.97 17.88
N ILE A 63 -9.27 4.14 18.91
CA ILE A 63 -8.56 4.49 20.15
C ILE A 63 -7.07 4.71 19.87
N SER A 64 -6.44 3.88 19.04
CA SER A 64 -5.05 4.07 18.60
C SER A 64 -4.86 5.44 17.96
N ALA A 65 -5.71 5.77 16.96
CA ALA A 65 -5.65 7.06 16.29
C ALA A 65 -5.92 8.24 17.24
N ALA A 66 -6.93 8.13 18.12
CA ALA A 66 -7.24 9.14 19.12
C ALA A 66 -6.09 9.36 20.11
N SER A 67 -5.41 8.29 20.53
CA SER A 67 -4.25 8.35 21.42
C SER A 67 -3.08 9.10 20.79
N HIS A 68 -2.98 9.08 19.46
CA HIS A 68 -2.01 9.86 18.69
C HIS A 68 -2.52 11.26 18.32
N GLY A 69 -3.72 11.66 18.76
CA GLY A 69 -4.34 12.96 18.42
C GLY A 69 -4.84 13.05 16.97
N ARG A 70 -4.94 11.94 16.24
CA ARG A 70 -5.40 11.89 14.85
C ARG A 70 -6.93 11.78 14.79
N LYS A 71 -7.56 12.47 13.83
CA LYS A 71 -9.02 12.43 13.59
C LYS A 71 -9.46 11.33 12.61
N GLN A 72 -8.49 10.64 11.99
CA GLN A 72 -8.73 9.55 11.05
C GLN A 72 -7.78 8.40 11.36
N VAL A 73 -8.30 7.17 11.26
CA VAL A 73 -7.48 5.97 11.35
C VAL A 73 -6.62 5.81 10.10
N ASP A 74 -5.33 5.57 10.32
CA ASP A 74 -4.35 5.35 9.28
C ASP A 74 -4.15 3.85 8.98
N GLN A 75 -3.56 3.54 7.84
CA GLN A 75 -3.23 2.16 7.47
C GLN A 75 -2.28 1.51 8.48
N LEU A 76 -1.36 2.28 9.08
CA LEU A 76 -0.43 1.78 10.09
C LEU A 76 -1.12 1.29 11.37
N ASP A 77 -2.26 1.89 11.76
CA ASP A 77 -3.02 1.42 12.93
C ASP A 77 -3.50 -0.02 12.73
N CYS A 78 -3.75 -0.41 11.48
CA CYS A 78 -4.23 -1.75 11.15
C CYS A 78 -3.24 -2.85 11.51
N LEU A 79 -1.96 -2.52 11.73
CA LEU A 79 -0.97 -3.47 12.24
C LEU A 79 -1.39 -4.10 13.59
N LEU A 80 -2.22 -3.42 14.38
CA LEU A 80 -2.78 -3.98 15.62
C LEU A 80 -3.64 -5.23 15.39
N LEU A 81 -4.20 -5.40 14.19
CA LEU A 81 -5.04 -6.56 13.83
C LEU A 81 -4.26 -7.89 13.95
N GLN A 82 -2.94 -7.89 13.77
CA GLN A 82 -2.09 -9.07 13.93
C GLN A 82 -2.12 -9.67 15.35
N HIS A 83 -2.59 -8.91 16.33
CA HIS A 83 -2.67 -9.34 17.73
C HIS A 83 -4.07 -9.78 18.15
N ILE A 84 -5.11 -9.43 17.39
CA ILE A 84 -6.51 -9.63 17.80
C ILE A 84 -7.35 -10.47 16.83
N ALA A 85 -6.86 -10.68 15.62
CA ALA A 85 -7.63 -11.38 14.59
C ALA A 85 -7.65 -12.91 14.80
N TRP A 86 -6.49 -13.51 15.11
CA TRP A 86 -6.30 -14.95 15.28
C TRP A 86 -7.02 -15.53 16.51
N ARG A 87 -7.34 -16.83 16.46
CA ARG A 87 -7.93 -17.58 17.58
C ARG A 87 -6.91 -18.48 18.26
N LEU A 88 -6.03 -19.08 17.47
CA LEU A 88 -4.97 -19.99 17.92
C LEU A 88 -3.60 -19.35 17.67
N PRO A 89 -2.60 -19.56 18.55
CA PRO A 89 -1.30 -18.90 18.44
C PRO A 89 -0.54 -19.25 17.16
N GLU A 90 -0.79 -20.42 16.56
CA GLU A 90 -0.19 -20.87 15.30
C GLU A 90 -0.60 -19.97 14.12
N GLN A 91 -1.83 -19.44 14.15
CA GLN A 91 -2.38 -18.58 13.10
C GLN A 91 -1.77 -17.17 13.10
N ARG A 92 -1.08 -16.78 14.19
CA ARG A 92 -0.49 -15.45 14.35
C ARG A 92 0.50 -15.12 13.25
N ILE A 93 1.28 -16.10 12.78
CA ILE A 93 2.30 -15.90 11.74
C ILE A 93 1.61 -15.62 10.41
N ALA A 94 0.65 -16.46 10.01
CA ALA A 94 -0.11 -16.30 8.78
C ALA A 94 -0.85 -14.95 8.71
N VAL A 95 -1.53 -14.54 9.78
CA VAL A 95 -2.22 -13.24 9.86
C VAL A 95 -1.23 -12.09 9.74
N ARG A 96 -0.07 -12.19 10.41
CA ARG A 96 0.97 -11.16 10.34
C ARG A 96 1.49 -11.03 8.91
N GLU A 97 1.91 -12.12 8.29
CA GLU A 97 2.44 -12.10 6.92
C GLU A 97 1.41 -11.56 5.94
N TRP A 98 0.16 -12.00 6.04
CA TRP A 98 -0.93 -11.47 5.24
C TRP A 98 -1.06 -9.96 5.41
N LEU A 99 -1.04 -9.45 6.63
CA LEU A 99 -1.21 -8.02 6.93
C LEU A 99 -0.02 -7.16 6.45
N TRP A 100 1.21 -7.67 6.51
CA TRP A 100 2.38 -6.97 5.98
C TRP A 100 2.37 -6.89 4.46
N ASN A 101 1.95 -7.99 3.80
CA ASN A 101 1.70 -8.01 2.35
C ASN A 101 0.55 -7.03 2.00
N HIS A 102 -0.48 -7.03 2.85
CA HIS A 102 -1.58 -6.08 3.07
C HIS A 102 -1.30 -4.56 2.88
N LEU A 103 -0.27 -4.14 3.62
CA LEU A 103 -0.04 -2.73 3.98
C LEU A 103 1.14 -2.12 3.23
N THR A 104 2.02 -2.94 2.67
CA THR A 104 3.19 -2.44 1.94
C THR A 104 2.80 -2.19 0.48
N PRO A 105 2.71 -0.92 0.02
CA PRO A 105 2.52 -0.63 -1.39
C PRO A 105 3.73 -1.18 -2.17
N GLY A 106 3.57 -2.35 -2.79
CA GLY A 106 4.72 -3.12 -3.26
C GLY A 106 4.56 -4.64 -3.21
N VAL A 107 3.59 -5.18 -2.46
CA VAL A 107 3.42 -6.65 -2.33
C VAL A 107 2.03 -7.15 -2.78
N GLN A 108 1.02 -6.29 -2.72
CA GLN A 108 -0.40 -6.63 -2.93
C GLN A 108 -0.79 -7.01 -4.34
N ASP A 109 0.03 -6.60 -5.29
CA ASP A 109 -0.19 -7.03 -6.64
C ASP A 109 0.34 -8.48 -6.66
N LYS A 110 -0.57 -9.45 -6.48
CA LYS A 110 -0.38 -10.79 -7.03
C LYS A 110 -0.21 -10.70 -8.57
N LEU A 111 -0.54 -9.54 -9.16
CA LEU A 111 -0.12 -9.05 -10.47
C LEU A 111 1.04 -8.02 -10.40
N SER A 112 1.88 -8.15 -9.38
CA SER A 112 3.24 -7.66 -9.18
C SER A 112 3.51 -6.13 -9.17
N PRO A 113 4.10 -5.58 -8.09
CA PRO A 113 4.68 -4.23 -8.12
C PRO A 113 6.03 -4.23 -8.84
N ARG A 114 6.57 -5.44 -9.09
CA ARG A 114 7.52 -5.64 -10.19
C ARG A 114 6.85 -5.44 -11.55
N THR A 115 5.53 -5.46 -11.72
CA THR A 115 4.81 -5.30 -12.99
C THR A 115 4.57 -3.85 -13.29
N ALA A 116 4.20 -2.98 -12.34
CA ALA A 116 4.22 -1.54 -12.61
C ALA A 116 5.65 -1.08 -12.96
N VAL A 117 6.65 -1.49 -12.19
CA VAL A 117 8.06 -1.21 -12.48
C VAL A 117 8.53 -1.93 -13.76
N SER A 118 8.08 -3.15 -14.06
CA SER A 118 8.48 -3.89 -15.27
C SER A 118 7.71 -3.44 -16.51
N GLN A 119 6.46 -3.01 -16.39
CA GLN A 119 5.67 -2.37 -17.45
C GLN A 119 6.31 -1.03 -17.78
N PHE A 120 6.64 -0.22 -16.76
CA PHE A 120 7.39 1.01 -16.96
C PHE A 120 8.76 0.73 -17.59
N ARG A 121 9.47 -0.29 -17.12
CA ARG A 121 10.77 -0.69 -17.70
C ARG A 121 10.63 -1.25 -19.12
N PHE A 122 9.54 -1.95 -19.42
CA PHE A 122 9.23 -2.45 -20.75
C PHE A 122 8.95 -1.30 -21.71
N ILE A 123 8.14 -0.32 -21.30
CA ILE A 123 7.86 0.89 -22.06
C ILE A 123 9.15 1.68 -22.29
N LEU A 124 9.97 1.90 -21.26
CA LEU A 124 11.25 2.58 -21.38
C LEU A 124 12.21 1.85 -22.32
N ASN A 125 12.25 0.52 -22.28
CA ASN A 125 13.07 -0.27 -23.20
C ASN A 125 12.55 -0.18 -24.64
N GLY A 126 11.23 -0.16 -24.84
CA GLY A 126 10.60 0.07 -26.13
C GLY A 126 10.96 1.43 -26.71
N LEU A 127 10.76 2.49 -25.93
CA LEU A 127 11.09 3.87 -26.30
C LEU A 127 12.59 4.05 -26.56
N ARG A 128 13.45 3.44 -25.73
CA ARG A 128 14.89 3.44 -25.94
C ARG A 128 15.28 2.80 -27.27
N ARG A 129 14.67 1.66 -27.61
CA ARG A 129 14.96 0.94 -28.86
C ARG A 129 14.54 1.77 -30.08
N GLU A 130 13.33 2.34 -30.04
CA GLU A 130 12.83 3.19 -31.10
C GLU A 130 13.69 4.44 -31.28
N ALA A 131 14.01 5.14 -30.18
CA ALA A 131 14.91 6.29 -30.22
C ALA A 131 16.31 5.95 -30.76
N MET A 132 16.88 4.80 -30.38
CA MET A 132 18.15 4.33 -30.94
C MET A 132 18.06 4.02 -32.43
N GLU A 133 16.95 3.46 -32.89
CA GLU A 133 16.74 3.18 -34.30
C GLU A 133 16.61 4.48 -35.11
N THR A 134 15.85 5.45 -34.63
CA THR A 134 15.76 6.77 -35.25
C THR A 134 17.14 7.44 -35.30
N VAL A 135 17.89 7.47 -34.20
CA VAL A 135 19.25 8.02 -34.17
C VAL A 135 20.18 7.28 -35.13
N ARG A 136 20.05 5.95 -35.28
CA ARG A 136 20.85 5.18 -36.24
C ARG A 136 20.51 5.51 -37.68
N MET A 137 19.23 5.69 -38.01
CA MET A 137 18.78 6.01 -39.37
C MET A 137 19.12 7.44 -39.76
N THR A 138 19.06 8.38 -38.81
CA THR A 138 19.40 9.79 -39.06
C THR A 138 20.88 10.10 -38.81
N SER A 139 21.69 9.12 -38.38
CA SER A 139 23.05 9.34 -37.86
C SER A 139 23.13 10.42 -36.78
N GLY A 140 22.04 10.64 -36.03
CA GLY A 140 21.93 11.70 -35.02
C GLY A 140 21.58 13.09 -35.56
N ASP A 141 21.37 13.23 -36.87
CA ASP A 141 20.94 14.50 -37.47
C ASP A 141 19.41 14.58 -37.52
N ILE A 142 18.83 15.22 -36.50
CA ILE A 142 17.40 15.47 -36.41
C ILE A 142 16.94 16.70 -37.21
N THR A 143 17.88 17.50 -37.71
CA THR A 143 17.62 18.71 -38.50
C THR A 143 17.57 18.47 -40.01
N GLY A 144 17.95 17.26 -40.46
CA GLY A 144 17.94 16.86 -41.87
C GLY A 144 19.03 17.52 -42.73
N SER A 145 19.96 18.24 -42.10
CA SER A 145 21.02 19.01 -42.76
C SER A 145 22.34 18.26 -42.94
N SER A 146 22.50 17.09 -42.33
CA SER A 146 23.78 16.38 -42.18
C SER A 146 23.66 14.84 -42.18
N GLY A 147 22.47 14.26 -42.16
CA GLY A 147 22.22 12.81 -42.06
C GLY A 147 22.02 12.08 -43.39
N ALA A 148 21.79 12.81 -44.49
CA ALA A 148 21.69 12.20 -45.80
C ALA A 148 23.07 11.74 -46.27
N ARG A 149 23.18 10.47 -46.72
CA ARG A 149 24.43 10.01 -47.35
C ARG A 149 24.67 10.89 -48.57
N PRO A 150 25.92 11.28 -48.87
CA PRO A 150 26.22 12.12 -50.02
C PRO A 150 25.67 11.54 -51.35
N SER A 151 25.55 10.21 -51.44
CA SER A 151 24.92 9.50 -52.56
C SER A 151 23.45 9.84 -52.76
N ASP A 152 22.71 10.03 -51.67
CA ASP A 152 21.26 10.19 -51.69
C ASP A 152 20.89 11.65 -51.95
N VAL A 153 21.72 12.60 -51.44
CA VAL A 153 21.63 14.03 -51.79
C VAL A 153 21.92 14.24 -53.27
N ALA A 154 22.98 13.62 -53.80
CA ALA A 154 23.34 13.73 -55.21
C ALA A 154 22.26 13.19 -56.16
N MET A 155 21.48 12.19 -55.73
CA MET A 155 20.36 11.66 -56.51
C MET A 155 19.18 12.66 -56.54
N ILE A 156 18.88 13.34 -55.43
CA ILE A 156 17.81 14.34 -55.36
C ILE A 156 18.15 15.58 -56.19
N ASP A 157 19.41 16.05 -56.14
CA ASP A 157 19.86 17.20 -56.93
C ASP A 157 19.92 16.92 -58.45
N SER A 158 19.80 15.66 -58.86
CA SER A 158 19.83 15.23 -60.27
C SER A 158 18.45 15.06 -60.91
N ILE A 159 17.37 15.28 -60.15
CA ILE A 159 15.97 15.27 -60.62
C ILE A 159 15.54 16.71 -60.92
#